data_AF-X0SHX3-F1
#
_entry.id   AF-X0SHX3-F1
#
_cell.length_a   1.000
_cell.length_b   1.000
_cell.length_c   1.000
_cell.angle_alpha   90.00
_cell.angle_beta   90.00
_cell.angle_gamma   90.00
#
_symmetry.space_group_name_H-M   'P 1'
#
loop_
_entity.id
_entity.type
_entity.pdbx_description
1 polymer ?
#
loop_
_entity_poly.entity_id
_entity_poly.type
_entity_poly.pdbx_seq_one_letter_code
_entity_poly.pdbx_strand_id
1 'polypeptide(L)'
;DAWTYLRETTRGEVSEDRLRAYLEKAPEMARYLSEHTRAEFVSLPEYADYYQRVPGSRPGGRCLEPKNFDASLLGDEFLNMREQNYQMLIMKRIFMTVFEARTMLCRTPGWIRITMRLMARYWLDIPWRFKSRRDRNLAMGNALVGMLRRSLMDRGIPIWLNAPARELIVEDDRVVGVAAEKEGKTIRIRAEKGVVLAAGGFEGNQAMREKFLPNPTRAEWSCGNRHNTGDAINMGQALGAAIDLMSDAWWGPTSVVPGEDHARMLVIEKSLPGSILVNKAGERFVNEAAPYIDVVNAMHAKNSPEKPCVPAYLVFDATFRKRYPCGPILQASQQPDWALPGALKQGYLKKADTLEGLAARLGIEATGLEESVRNIN
;
A
#
# COMPACT_ATOMS: atom_id res chain seq x y z
N ASP A 1 0.42 -25.19 -11.19
CA ASP A 1 0.68 -23.74 -11.34
C ASP A 1 0.91 -23.04 -10.00
N ALA A 2 -0.13 -22.73 -9.21
CA ALA A 2 0.01 -21.89 -8.01
C ALA A 2 0.98 -22.45 -6.94
N TRP A 3 0.93 -23.77 -6.69
CA TRP A 3 1.89 -24.47 -5.84
C TRP A 3 3.34 -24.23 -6.25
N THR A 4 3.64 -24.51 -7.52
CA THR A 4 4.98 -24.32 -8.10
C THR A 4 5.41 -22.86 -7.94
N TYR A 5 4.55 -21.91 -8.30
CA TYR A 5 4.87 -20.48 -8.22
C TYR A 5 5.24 -20.05 -6.79
N LEU A 6 4.43 -20.41 -5.79
CA LEU A 6 4.71 -20.05 -4.40
C LEU A 6 5.97 -20.71 -3.86
N ARG A 7 6.19 -22.00 -4.14
CA ARG A 7 7.38 -22.72 -3.68
C ARG A 7 8.66 -22.13 -4.28
N GLU A 8 8.68 -21.87 -5.58
CA GLU A 8 9.84 -21.26 -6.25
C GLU A 8 10.08 -19.81 -5.81
N THR A 9 9.01 -19.05 -5.54
CA THR A 9 9.13 -17.64 -5.12
C THR A 9 9.59 -17.51 -3.67
N THR A 10 9.13 -18.37 -2.77
CA THR A 10 9.49 -18.35 -1.34
C THR A 10 10.84 -18.98 -1.04
N ARG A 11 11.42 -19.76 -1.98
CA ARG A 11 12.78 -20.33 -1.88
C ARG A 11 13.03 -21.11 -0.59
N GLY A 12 11.99 -21.71 -0.02
CA GLY A 12 12.07 -22.49 1.23
C GLY A 12 12.03 -21.67 2.53
N GLU A 13 11.90 -20.34 2.47
CA GLU A 13 11.75 -19.48 3.66
C GLU A 13 10.42 -19.69 4.38
N VAL A 14 9.42 -20.24 3.69
CA VAL A 14 8.10 -20.57 4.26
C VAL A 14 7.90 -22.08 4.18
N SER A 15 7.47 -22.69 5.28
CA SER A 15 7.21 -24.14 5.33
C SER A 15 6.15 -24.57 4.31
N GLU A 16 6.35 -25.76 3.73
CA GLU A 16 5.41 -26.32 2.76
C GLU A 16 4.00 -26.45 3.33
N ASP A 17 3.86 -26.82 4.60
CA ASP A 17 2.56 -26.94 5.27
C ASP A 17 1.78 -25.62 5.27
N ARG A 18 2.46 -24.48 5.51
CA ARG A 18 1.84 -23.16 5.45
C ARG A 18 1.42 -22.79 4.04
N LEU A 19 2.24 -23.12 3.04
CA LEU A 19 1.93 -22.87 1.63
C LEU A 19 0.73 -23.72 1.16
N ARG A 20 0.69 -25.00 1.52
CA ARG A 20 -0.44 -25.90 1.22
C ARG A 20 -1.71 -25.43 1.90
N ALA A 21 -1.64 -25.15 3.20
CA ALA A 21 -2.78 -24.63 3.95
C ALA A 21 -3.33 -23.34 3.33
N TYR A 22 -2.45 -22.41 2.90
CA TYR A 22 -2.88 -21.20 2.21
C TYR A 22 -3.62 -21.51 0.89
N LEU A 23 -3.04 -22.35 0.03
CA LEU A 23 -3.65 -22.68 -1.27
C LEU A 23 -4.98 -23.43 -1.14
N GLU A 24 -5.09 -24.31 -0.15
CA GLU A 24 -6.31 -25.08 0.10
C GLU A 24 -7.39 -24.22 0.75
N LYS A 25 -7.02 -23.40 1.75
CA LYS A 25 -7.98 -22.62 2.55
C LYS A 25 -8.36 -21.28 1.94
N ALA A 26 -7.55 -20.68 1.07
CA ALA A 26 -7.90 -19.42 0.41
C ALA A 26 -9.23 -19.48 -0.37
N PRO A 27 -9.49 -20.46 -1.25
CA PRO A 27 -10.78 -20.54 -1.97
C PRO A 27 -11.95 -20.94 -1.07
N GLU A 28 -11.71 -21.69 0.01
CA GLU A 28 -12.72 -22.02 1.02
C GLU A 28 -13.13 -20.74 1.77
N MET A 29 -12.16 -19.95 2.23
CA MET A 29 -12.36 -18.68 2.92
C MET A 29 -13.09 -17.66 2.03
N ALA A 30 -12.71 -17.54 0.75
CA ALA A 30 -13.37 -16.60 -0.15
C ALA A 30 -14.85 -16.95 -0.36
N ARG A 31 -15.16 -18.25 -0.57
CA ARG A 31 -16.55 -18.75 -0.67
C ARG A 31 -17.31 -18.55 0.62
N TYR A 32 -16.72 -18.92 1.76
CA TYR A 32 -17.34 -18.74 3.07
C TYR A 32 -17.71 -17.28 3.32
N LEU A 33 -16.79 -16.34 3.03
CA LEU A 33 -17.07 -14.92 3.16
C LEU A 33 -18.21 -14.45 2.24
N SER A 34 -18.25 -14.90 0.98
CA SER A 34 -19.32 -14.50 0.06
C SER A 34 -20.68 -15.13 0.38
N GLU A 35 -20.71 -16.33 0.95
CA GLU A 35 -21.96 -17.01 1.33
C GLU A 35 -22.49 -16.56 2.68
N HIS A 36 -21.60 -16.23 3.63
CA HIS A 36 -21.95 -15.96 5.01
C HIS A 36 -21.76 -14.50 5.38
N THR A 37 -21.30 -13.61 4.51
CA THR A 37 -21.15 -12.19 4.82
C THR A 37 -21.59 -11.35 3.63
N ARG A 38 -21.47 -10.03 3.74
CA ARG A 38 -21.69 -9.11 2.60
C ARG A 38 -20.49 -9.04 1.66
N ALA A 39 -19.37 -9.71 1.97
CA ALA A 39 -18.14 -9.59 1.21
C ALA A 39 -18.26 -10.27 -0.16
N GLU A 40 -18.28 -9.47 -1.21
CA GLU A 40 -18.27 -9.94 -2.59
C GLU A 40 -16.95 -9.62 -3.27
N PHE A 41 -16.49 -10.54 -4.11
CA PHE A 41 -15.22 -10.43 -4.83
C PHE A 41 -15.43 -10.59 -6.33
N VAL A 42 -14.53 -9.96 -7.11
CA VAL A 42 -14.40 -10.14 -8.55
C VAL A 42 -12.96 -10.51 -8.88
N SER A 43 -12.76 -11.39 -9.84
CA SER A 43 -11.42 -11.72 -10.32
C SER A 43 -10.86 -10.59 -11.18
N LEU A 44 -9.57 -10.33 -11.04
CA LEU A 44 -8.81 -9.40 -11.88
C LEU A 44 -8.09 -10.20 -12.99
N PRO A 45 -8.68 -10.31 -14.20
CA PRO A 45 -8.15 -11.18 -15.27
C PRO A 45 -6.78 -10.74 -15.80
N GLU A 46 -6.47 -9.44 -15.71
CA GLU A 46 -5.25 -8.84 -16.26
C GLU A 46 -4.26 -8.40 -15.16
N TYR A 47 -4.41 -8.90 -13.93
CA TYR A 47 -3.51 -8.60 -12.83
C TYR A 47 -2.48 -9.73 -12.64
N ALA A 48 -1.32 -9.54 -13.26
CA ALA A 48 -0.25 -10.53 -13.34
C ALA A 48 0.44 -10.79 -11.99
N ASP A 49 0.95 -12.01 -11.83
CA ASP A 49 1.97 -12.27 -10.80
C ASP A 49 3.21 -11.41 -11.02
N TYR A 50 3.92 -11.09 -9.94
CA TYR A 50 5.10 -10.25 -10.01
C TYR A 50 6.26 -10.91 -10.76
N TYR A 51 6.47 -12.21 -10.57
CA TYR A 51 7.59 -12.92 -11.18
C TYR A 51 7.13 -13.76 -12.38
N GLN A 52 6.87 -13.10 -13.51
CA GLN A 52 6.34 -13.75 -14.72
C GLN A 52 7.24 -14.86 -15.30
N ARG A 53 8.56 -14.84 -15.01
CA ARG A 53 9.51 -15.86 -15.48
C ARG A 53 9.61 -17.08 -14.56
N VAL A 54 8.97 -17.05 -13.38
CA VAL A 54 8.98 -18.16 -12.44
C VAL A 54 7.97 -19.23 -12.87
N PRO A 55 8.31 -20.53 -12.86
CA PRO A 55 7.38 -21.59 -13.20
C PRO A 55 6.08 -21.53 -12.41
N GLY A 56 4.95 -21.69 -13.11
CA GLY A 56 3.61 -21.60 -12.53
C GLY A 56 3.05 -20.18 -12.37
N SER A 57 3.78 -19.14 -12.80
CA SER A 57 3.24 -17.77 -12.92
C SER A 57 2.04 -17.71 -13.87
N ARG A 58 1.18 -16.70 -13.72
CA ARG A 58 0.11 -16.36 -14.67
C ARG A 58 0.11 -14.85 -14.97
N PRO A 59 -0.30 -14.48 -16.20
CA PRO A 59 -0.46 -13.08 -16.59
C PRO A 59 -1.71 -12.43 -15.96
N GLY A 60 -2.57 -13.21 -15.30
CA GLY A 60 -3.60 -12.70 -14.41
C GLY A 60 -4.66 -13.71 -14.01
N GLY A 61 -5.75 -13.23 -13.42
CA GLY A 61 -6.95 -14.02 -13.07
C GLY A 61 -6.91 -14.73 -11.72
N ARG A 62 -5.86 -14.55 -10.93
CA ARG A 62 -5.71 -15.17 -9.59
C ARG A 62 -5.80 -14.18 -8.42
N CYS A 63 -5.84 -12.88 -8.71
CA CYS A 63 -6.08 -11.85 -7.69
C CYS A 63 -7.57 -11.53 -7.66
N LEU A 64 -8.11 -11.35 -6.46
CA LEU A 64 -9.50 -10.95 -6.22
C LEU A 64 -9.54 -9.51 -5.71
N GLU A 65 -10.40 -8.69 -6.31
CA GLU A 65 -10.75 -7.37 -5.80
C GLU A 65 -12.14 -7.42 -5.15
N PRO A 66 -12.36 -6.78 -3.99
CA PRO A 66 -13.70 -6.60 -3.45
C PRO A 66 -14.57 -5.80 -4.41
N LYS A 67 -15.85 -6.17 -4.58
CA LYS A 67 -16.81 -5.33 -5.29
C LYS A 67 -16.98 -4.00 -4.56
N ASN A 68 -17.41 -2.98 -5.31
CA ASN A 68 -17.81 -1.71 -4.71
C ASN A 68 -18.93 -1.91 -3.68
N PHE A 69 -18.91 -1.06 -2.66
CA PHE A 69 -19.86 -1.12 -1.56
C PHE A 69 -20.47 0.26 -1.30
N ASP A 70 -21.79 0.32 -1.14
CA ASP A 70 -22.49 1.56 -0.79
C ASP A 70 -22.40 1.81 0.72
N ALA A 71 -21.63 2.84 1.10
CA ALA A 71 -21.46 3.29 2.48
C ALA A 71 -22.77 3.74 3.14
N SER A 72 -23.83 4.04 2.38
CA SER A 72 -25.14 4.36 2.96
C SER A 72 -25.69 3.24 3.84
N LEU A 73 -25.33 1.99 3.51
CA LEU A 73 -25.71 0.80 4.26
C LEU A 73 -25.09 0.73 5.66
N LEU A 74 -24.06 1.53 5.96
CA LEU A 74 -23.44 1.58 7.29
C LEU A 74 -24.07 2.63 8.21
N GLY A 75 -24.94 3.51 7.70
CA GLY A 75 -25.47 4.61 8.50
C GLY A 75 -24.32 5.50 9.01
N ASP A 76 -24.28 5.76 10.32
CA ASP A 76 -23.27 6.63 10.94
C ASP A 76 -21.95 5.90 11.22
N GLU A 77 -21.98 4.57 11.26
CA GLU A 77 -20.79 3.73 11.43
C GLU A 77 -19.77 3.93 10.31
N PHE A 78 -20.22 4.42 9.15
CA PHE A 78 -19.34 4.87 8.08
C PHE A 78 -18.26 5.85 8.54
N LEU A 79 -18.61 6.78 9.43
CA LEU A 79 -17.68 7.83 9.89
C LEU A 79 -16.60 7.27 10.83
N ASN A 80 -16.85 6.11 11.44
CA ASN A 80 -15.88 5.39 12.27
C ASN A 80 -14.88 4.58 11.43
N MET A 81 -15.12 4.43 10.13
CA MET A 81 -14.14 3.82 9.23
C MET A 81 -13.00 4.78 8.94
N ARG A 82 -11.79 4.24 8.99
CA ARG A 82 -10.59 4.92 8.49
C ARG A 82 -10.79 5.34 7.04
N GLU A 83 -10.34 6.55 6.73
CA GLU A 83 -10.34 7.06 5.36
C GLU A 83 -9.39 6.26 4.46
N GLN A 84 -9.71 6.23 3.18
CA GLN A 84 -8.84 5.62 2.19
C GLN A 84 -7.59 6.46 2.00
N ASN A 85 -6.45 5.81 1.81
CA ASN A 85 -5.23 6.52 1.45
C ASN A 85 -5.48 7.39 0.20
N TYR A 86 -5.07 8.64 0.26
CA TYR A 86 -5.32 9.65 -0.77
C TYR A 86 -4.73 9.25 -2.15
N GLN A 87 -3.72 8.36 -2.20
CA GLN A 87 -3.12 7.84 -3.42
C GLN A 87 -4.12 7.02 -4.24
N MET A 88 -5.10 6.42 -3.57
CA MET A 88 -6.12 5.56 -4.17
C MET A 88 -7.42 6.31 -4.52
N LEU A 89 -7.41 7.65 -4.49
CA LEU A 89 -8.59 8.50 -4.70
C LEU A 89 -8.36 9.53 -5.82
N ILE A 90 -9.35 9.72 -6.69
CA ILE A 90 -9.41 10.88 -7.58
C ILE A 90 -9.72 12.12 -6.74
N MET A 91 -8.91 13.17 -6.91
CA MET A 91 -9.05 14.46 -6.21
C MET A 91 -9.22 14.31 -4.68
N LYS A 92 -8.58 13.29 -4.09
CA LYS A 92 -8.68 12.94 -2.66
C LYS A 92 -10.12 12.69 -2.17
N ARG A 93 -11.04 12.33 -3.07
CA ARG A 93 -12.50 12.25 -2.77
C ARG A 93 -13.20 11.04 -3.36
N ILE A 94 -12.92 10.72 -4.62
CA ILE A 94 -13.70 9.76 -5.40
C ILE A 94 -12.98 8.42 -5.41
N PHE A 95 -13.69 7.36 -5.06
CA PHE A 95 -13.19 5.99 -5.11
C PHE A 95 -13.15 5.48 -6.56
N MET A 96 -12.17 4.63 -6.83
CA MET A 96 -11.99 3.91 -8.09
C MET A 96 -11.67 2.44 -7.79
N THR A 97 -12.10 1.56 -8.69
CA THR A 97 -11.61 0.17 -8.72
C THR A 97 -10.24 0.09 -9.39
N VAL A 98 -9.54 -1.04 -9.22
CA VAL A 98 -8.29 -1.32 -9.96
C VAL A 98 -8.52 -1.28 -11.47
N PHE A 99 -9.66 -1.79 -11.94
CA PHE A 99 -10.03 -1.75 -13.35
C PHE A 99 -10.21 -0.32 -13.89
N GLU A 100 -10.93 0.53 -13.15
CA GLU A 100 -11.14 1.93 -13.52
C GLU A 100 -9.82 2.71 -13.48
N ALA A 101 -8.99 2.48 -12.44
CA ALA A 101 -7.66 3.08 -12.32
C ALA A 101 -6.78 2.76 -13.53
N ARG A 102 -6.71 1.47 -13.90
CA ARG A 102 -5.96 1.01 -15.07
C ARG A 102 -6.48 1.63 -16.37
N THR A 103 -7.80 1.62 -16.57
CA THR A 103 -8.42 2.18 -17.78
C THR A 103 -8.10 3.67 -17.94
N MET A 104 -8.14 4.42 -16.83
CA MET A 104 -7.79 5.85 -16.81
C MET A 104 -6.30 6.08 -17.04
N LEU A 105 -5.43 5.30 -16.40
CA LEU A 105 -3.97 5.42 -16.54
C LEU A 105 -3.51 5.08 -17.96
N CYS A 106 -3.98 3.97 -18.53
CA CYS A 106 -3.60 3.50 -19.86
C CYS A 106 -4.39 4.19 -20.99
N ARG A 107 -5.40 5.01 -20.66
CA ARG A 107 -6.29 5.69 -21.60
C ARG A 107 -6.92 4.75 -22.63
N THR A 108 -7.30 3.55 -22.19
CA THR A 108 -7.96 2.56 -23.05
C THR A 108 -9.33 3.09 -23.53
N PRO A 109 -9.88 2.58 -24.64
CA PRO A 109 -11.15 3.05 -25.17
C PRO A 109 -12.25 3.10 -24.09
N GLY A 110 -12.90 4.26 -23.96
CA GLY A 110 -13.94 4.50 -22.95
C GLY A 110 -13.48 5.19 -21.66
N TRP A 111 -12.18 5.48 -21.49
CA TRP A 111 -11.66 6.15 -20.28
C TRP A 111 -12.37 7.47 -19.97
N ILE A 112 -12.67 8.31 -20.97
CA ILE A 112 -13.39 9.59 -20.78
C ILE A 112 -14.78 9.33 -20.21
N ARG A 113 -15.50 8.34 -20.74
CA ARG A 113 -16.85 7.98 -20.28
C ARG A 113 -16.82 7.51 -18.83
N ILE A 114 -15.83 6.70 -18.46
CA ILE A 114 -15.63 6.24 -17.07
C ILE A 114 -15.34 7.43 -16.14
N THR A 115 -14.42 8.31 -16.52
CA THR A 115 -14.11 9.51 -15.73
C THR A 115 -15.33 10.39 -15.54
N MET A 116 -16.06 10.71 -16.62
CA MET A 116 -17.28 11.53 -16.55
C MET A 116 -18.37 10.87 -15.68
N ARG A 117 -18.53 9.54 -15.77
CA ARG A 117 -19.46 8.79 -14.93
C ARG A 117 -19.08 8.88 -13.45
N LEU A 118 -17.81 8.69 -13.11
CA LEU A 118 -17.32 8.78 -11.73
C LEU A 118 -17.52 10.19 -11.17
N MET A 119 -17.21 11.22 -11.97
CA MET A 119 -17.44 12.62 -11.61
C MET A 119 -18.92 12.90 -11.38
N ALA A 120 -19.78 12.53 -12.33
CA ALA A 120 -21.22 12.74 -12.23
C ALA A 120 -21.81 12.01 -11.01
N ARG A 121 -21.43 10.73 -10.80
CA ARG A 121 -21.86 9.95 -9.63
C ARG A 121 -21.51 10.63 -8.31
N TYR A 122 -20.33 11.23 -8.20
CA TYR A 122 -19.89 11.93 -7.00
C TYR A 122 -20.61 13.28 -6.81
N TRP A 123 -20.64 14.12 -7.85
CA TRP A 123 -21.13 15.50 -7.74
C TRP A 123 -22.65 15.61 -7.74
N LEU A 124 -23.35 14.66 -8.38
CA LEU A 124 -24.82 14.63 -8.41
C LEU A 124 -25.43 13.96 -7.17
N ASP A 125 -24.62 13.31 -6.33
CA ASP A 125 -25.07 12.74 -5.04
C ASP A 125 -25.16 13.82 -3.94
N ILE A 126 -25.97 14.85 -4.23
CA ILE A 126 -26.16 16.04 -3.39
C ILE A 126 -26.58 15.66 -1.95
N PRO A 127 -27.53 14.74 -1.72
CA PRO A 127 -27.92 14.36 -0.35
C PRO A 127 -26.74 13.84 0.47
N TRP A 128 -25.88 13.01 -0.12
CA TRP A 128 -24.71 12.49 0.59
C TRP A 128 -23.66 13.56 0.88
N ARG A 129 -23.55 14.59 0.03
CA ARG A 129 -22.59 15.69 0.26
C ARG A 129 -22.89 16.46 1.54
N PHE A 130 -24.14 16.46 2.01
CA PHE A 130 -24.50 17.01 3.33
C PHE A 130 -24.04 16.13 4.50
N LYS A 131 -23.89 14.81 4.28
CA LYS A 131 -23.40 13.88 5.30
C LYS A 131 -21.87 13.79 5.34
N SER A 132 -21.22 13.70 4.19
CA SER A 132 -19.76 13.55 4.12
C SER A 132 -19.17 14.01 2.80
N ARG A 133 -17.92 14.49 2.86
CA ARG A 133 -17.09 14.76 1.67
C ARG A 133 -16.53 13.47 1.05
N ARG A 134 -16.51 12.36 1.78
CA ARG A 134 -16.08 11.05 1.28
C ARG A 134 -17.13 10.51 0.30
N ASP A 135 -16.68 9.93 -0.80
CA ASP A 135 -17.54 9.23 -1.74
C ASP A 135 -18.16 8.00 -1.07
N ARG A 136 -19.47 7.78 -1.27
CA ARG A 136 -20.20 6.67 -0.65
C ARG A 136 -19.97 5.35 -1.36
N ASN A 137 -19.60 5.38 -2.64
CA ASN A 137 -19.33 4.16 -3.40
C ASN A 137 -17.90 3.68 -3.12
N LEU A 138 -17.71 3.03 -1.98
CA LEU A 138 -16.41 2.53 -1.54
C LEU A 138 -15.85 1.55 -2.56
N ALA A 139 -14.52 1.52 -2.69
CA ALA A 139 -13.79 0.59 -3.53
C ALA A 139 -12.55 0.04 -2.79
N MET A 140 -11.94 -1.00 -3.35
CA MET A 140 -10.72 -1.64 -2.83
C MET A 140 -10.85 -2.01 -1.33
N GLY A 141 -9.80 -1.78 -0.53
CA GLY A 141 -9.79 -2.11 0.90
C GLY A 141 -10.91 -1.45 1.71
N ASN A 142 -11.34 -0.23 1.36
CA ASN A 142 -12.45 0.43 2.05
C ASN A 142 -13.78 -0.28 1.79
N ALA A 143 -14.01 -0.81 0.57
CA ALA A 143 -15.19 -1.61 0.29
C ALA A 143 -15.17 -2.93 1.08
N LEU A 144 -14.03 -3.62 1.14
CA LEU A 144 -13.88 -4.84 1.95
C LEU A 144 -14.21 -4.59 3.42
N VAL A 145 -13.58 -3.57 4.02
CA VAL A 145 -13.84 -3.22 5.42
C VAL A 145 -15.29 -2.80 5.63
N GLY A 146 -15.88 -2.06 4.69
CA GLY A 146 -17.30 -1.67 4.74
C GLY A 146 -18.23 -2.89 4.74
N MET A 147 -18.01 -3.84 3.84
CA MET A 147 -18.77 -5.10 3.78
C MET A 147 -18.61 -5.93 5.05
N LEU A 148 -17.38 -6.07 5.57
CA LEU A 148 -17.13 -6.80 6.80
C LEU A 148 -17.77 -6.12 8.02
N ARG A 149 -17.67 -4.78 8.14
CA ARG A 149 -18.34 -4.03 9.21
C ARG A 149 -19.86 -4.18 9.15
N ARG A 150 -20.45 -4.04 7.95
CA ARG A 150 -21.89 -4.29 7.78
C ARG A 150 -22.29 -5.71 8.19
N SER A 151 -21.43 -6.69 7.89
CA SER A 151 -21.65 -8.08 8.26
C SER A 151 -21.60 -8.32 9.77
N LEU A 152 -20.76 -7.58 10.49
CA LEU A 152 -20.72 -7.59 11.96
C LEU A 152 -21.98 -6.93 12.53
N MET A 153 -22.43 -5.81 11.95
CA MET A 153 -23.67 -5.12 12.33
C MET A 153 -24.91 -6.02 12.14
N ASP A 154 -25.00 -6.72 11.01
CA ASP A 154 -26.09 -7.67 10.71
C ASP A 154 -26.19 -8.79 11.77
N ARG A 155 -25.09 -9.07 12.48
CA ARG A 155 -24.97 -10.12 13.49
C ARG A 155 -25.00 -9.58 14.92
N GLY A 156 -25.07 -8.27 15.11
CA GLY A 156 -24.95 -7.66 16.43
C GLY A 156 -23.59 -7.92 17.11
N ILE A 157 -22.52 -8.15 16.34
CA ILE A 157 -21.18 -8.36 16.90
C ILE A 157 -20.56 -6.99 17.19
N PRO A 158 -20.21 -6.70 18.46
CA PRO A 158 -19.68 -5.39 18.83
C PRO A 158 -18.26 -5.18 18.30
N ILE A 159 -17.97 -3.94 17.91
CA ILE A 159 -16.62 -3.47 17.57
C ILE A 159 -16.26 -2.39 18.59
N TRP A 160 -15.21 -2.63 19.37
CA TRP A 160 -14.70 -1.63 20.29
C TRP A 160 -13.58 -0.84 19.62
N LEU A 161 -13.84 0.45 19.40
CA LEU A 161 -12.85 1.43 18.95
C LEU A 161 -12.21 2.10 20.17
N ASN A 162 -11.02 2.67 19.99
CA ASN A 162 -10.26 3.29 21.08
C ASN A 162 -10.07 2.33 22.27
N ALA A 163 -9.89 1.04 21.97
CA ALA A 163 -9.80 -0.02 22.95
C ALA A 163 -8.51 -0.84 22.80
N PRO A 164 -7.32 -0.25 23.02
CA PRO A 164 -6.06 -0.96 22.82
C PRO A 164 -5.95 -2.15 23.79
N ALA A 165 -5.66 -3.33 23.24
CA ALA A 165 -5.21 -4.48 24.01
C ALA A 165 -3.81 -4.22 24.56
N ARG A 166 -3.60 -4.47 25.85
CA ARG A 166 -2.32 -4.25 26.52
C ARG A 166 -1.63 -5.55 26.88
N GLU A 167 -2.40 -6.55 27.32
CA GLU A 167 -1.85 -7.79 27.85
C GLU A 167 -2.77 -8.97 27.51
N LEU A 168 -2.16 -10.14 27.27
CA LEU A 168 -2.87 -11.41 27.23
C LEU A 168 -3.03 -11.94 28.65
N ILE A 169 -4.21 -12.45 28.97
CA ILE A 169 -4.50 -13.06 30.28
C ILE A 169 -4.26 -14.56 30.16
N VAL A 170 -3.42 -15.10 31.04
CA VAL A 170 -3.04 -16.52 31.06
C VAL A 170 -3.49 -17.17 32.37
N GLU A 171 -4.13 -18.34 32.26
CA GLU A 171 -4.48 -19.25 33.36
C GLU A 171 -3.99 -20.65 32.95
N ASP A 172 -3.24 -21.35 33.81
CA ASP A 172 -2.75 -22.72 33.56
C ASP A 172 -2.10 -22.91 32.17
N ASP A 173 -1.14 -22.05 31.83
CA ASP A 173 -0.43 -21.99 30.53
C ASP A 173 -1.33 -21.79 29.29
N ARG A 174 -2.59 -21.42 29.49
CA ARG A 174 -3.55 -21.13 28.42
C ARG A 174 -3.92 -19.65 28.41
N VAL A 175 -3.88 -19.03 27.22
CA VAL A 175 -4.47 -17.69 27.02
C VAL A 175 -6.00 -17.80 27.12
N VAL A 176 -6.57 -17.13 28.12
CA VAL A 176 -8.01 -17.14 28.44
C VAL A 176 -8.67 -15.79 28.21
N GLY A 177 -7.94 -14.78 27.72
CA GLY A 177 -8.49 -13.45 27.52
C GLY A 177 -7.47 -12.38 27.22
N VAL A 178 -7.94 -11.14 27.27
CA VAL A 178 -7.14 -9.93 27.04
C VAL A 178 -7.51 -8.86 28.06
N ALA A 179 -6.52 -8.15 28.59
CA ALA A 179 -6.73 -6.89 29.28
C ALA A 179 -6.61 -5.76 28.25
N ALA A 180 -7.69 -5.01 28.07
CA ALA A 180 -7.77 -3.86 27.19
C ALA A 180 -8.05 -2.59 27.99
N GLU A 181 -7.67 -1.44 27.44
CA GLU A 181 -8.03 -0.14 28.00
C GLU A 181 -9.23 0.41 27.24
N LYS A 182 -10.27 0.89 27.92
CA LYS A 182 -11.41 1.55 27.27
C LYS A 182 -11.93 2.65 28.19
N GLU A 183 -12.12 3.85 27.65
CA GLU A 183 -12.58 5.03 28.41
C GLU A 183 -11.73 5.30 29.67
N GLY A 184 -10.40 5.10 29.55
CA GLY A 184 -9.45 5.28 30.65
C GLY A 184 -9.47 4.20 31.73
N LYS A 185 -10.21 3.11 31.54
CA LYS A 185 -10.29 1.99 32.48
C LYS A 185 -9.73 0.71 31.87
N THR A 186 -9.05 -0.08 32.68
CA THR A 186 -8.67 -1.45 32.32
C THR A 186 -9.89 -2.36 32.40
N ILE A 187 -10.21 -3.02 31.29
CA ILE A 187 -11.28 -4.01 31.15
C ILE A 187 -10.63 -5.37 30.85
N ARG A 188 -11.01 -6.40 31.59
CA ARG A 188 -10.56 -7.78 31.37
C ARG A 188 -11.65 -8.53 30.62
N ILE A 189 -11.32 -9.04 29.44
CA ILE A 189 -12.25 -9.75 28.56
C ILE A 189 -11.87 -11.22 28.54
N ARG A 190 -12.77 -12.10 29.01
CA ARG A 190 -12.58 -13.56 28.92
C ARG A 190 -12.93 -14.05 27.52
N ALA A 191 -12.10 -14.92 26.97
CA ALA A 191 -12.28 -15.56 25.68
C ALA A 191 -12.27 -17.09 25.85
N GLU A 192 -13.43 -17.72 25.69
CA GLU A 192 -13.59 -19.16 25.95
C GLU A 192 -12.78 -20.02 24.97
N LYS A 193 -12.76 -19.64 23.70
CA LYS A 193 -12.13 -20.41 22.62
C LYS A 193 -10.67 -20.02 22.40
N GLY A 194 -10.37 -18.72 22.41
CA GLY A 194 -9.03 -18.19 22.23
C GLY A 194 -9.05 -16.72 21.78
N VAL A 195 -7.85 -16.16 21.65
CA VAL A 195 -7.62 -14.79 21.20
C VAL A 195 -6.91 -14.82 19.85
N VAL A 196 -7.45 -14.09 18.85
CA VAL A 196 -6.82 -13.95 17.53
C VAL A 196 -6.13 -12.60 17.46
N LEU A 197 -4.80 -12.61 17.35
CA LEU A 197 -3.99 -11.41 17.18
C LEU A 197 -3.85 -11.07 15.68
N ALA A 198 -4.66 -10.12 15.21
CA ALA A 198 -4.64 -9.60 13.84
C ALA A 198 -4.40 -8.08 13.81
N ALA A 199 -3.44 -7.60 14.61
CA ALA A 199 -3.24 -6.18 14.92
C ALA A 199 -2.15 -5.47 14.10
N GLY A 200 -1.83 -5.99 12.90
CA GLY A 200 -0.80 -5.42 12.03
C GLY A 200 0.63 -5.68 12.50
N GLY A 201 1.58 -4.96 11.90
CA GLY A 201 3.02 -5.08 12.18
C GLY A 201 3.55 -4.00 13.11
N PHE A 202 4.81 -3.65 12.90
CA PHE A 202 5.54 -2.62 13.65
C PHE A 202 6.00 -1.46 12.76
N GLU A 203 5.40 -1.28 11.58
CA GLU A 203 5.84 -0.32 10.58
C GLU A 203 5.80 1.15 11.07
N GLY A 204 5.00 1.45 12.11
CA GLY A 204 4.93 2.75 12.78
C GLY A 204 5.85 2.90 14.00
N ASN A 205 6.58 1.85 14.40
CA ASN A 205 7.47 1.88 15.57
C ASN A 205 8.94 1.99 15.15
N GLN A 206 9.51 3.19 15.25
CA GLN A 206 10.90 3.46 14.84
C GLN A 206 11.92 2.57 15.55
N ALA A 207 11.76 2.33 16.85
CA ALA A 207 12.71 1.52 17.62
C ALA A 207 12.70 0.05 17.16
N MET A 208 11.52 -0.52 16.88
CA MET A 208 11.44 -1.87 16.32
C MET A 208 11.98 -1.93 14.89
N ARG A 209 11.76 -0.88 14.08
CA ARG A 209 12.34 -0.79 12.73
C ARG A 209 13.87 -0.79 12.78
N GLU A 210 14.48 0.03 13.62
CA GLU A 210 15.94 0.10 13.77
C GLU A 210 16.53 -1.21 14.32
N LYS A 211 15.77 -1.88 15.21
CA LYS A 211 16.17 -3.16 15.79
C LYS A 211 16.16 -4.31 14.78
N PHE A 212 15.14 -4.37 13.92
CA PHE A 212 14.90 -5.54 13.08
C PHE A 212 15.14 -5.32 11.58
N LEU A 213 14.79 -4.16 11.02
CA LEU A 213 14.85 -3.90 9.58
C LEU A 213 16.22 -3.36 9.14
N PRO A 214 16.56 -3.51 7.84
CA PRO A 214 17.76 -2.91 7.28
C PRO A 214 17.78 -1.37 7.43
N ASN A 215 18.96 -0.82 7.71
CA ASN A 215 19.18 0.62 7.73
C ASN A 215 19.59 1.15 6.34
N PRO A 216 19.31 2.43 6.04
CA PRO A 216 18.52 3.37 6.84
C PRO A 216 17.02 3.05 6.80
N THR A 217 16.27 3.38 7.86
CA THR A 217 14.82 3.18 7.93
C THR A 217 14.13 4.28 8.73
N ARG A 218 12.96 4.74 8.28
CA ARG A 218 12.12 5.69 9.03
C ARG A 218 10.65 5.31 9.00
N ALA A 219 9.96 5.41 10.13
CA ALA A 219 8.53 5.13 10.24
C ALA A 219 7.69 6.01 9.29
N GLU A 220 8.12 7.26 9.06
CA GLU A 220 7.47 8.20 8.14
C GLU A 220 7.49 7.74 6.66
N TRP A 221 8.36 6.80 6.30
CA TRP A 221 8.42 6.24 4.94
C TRP A 221 7.37 5.16 4.70
N SER A 222 6.69 4.70 5.75
CA SER A 222 5.66 3.68 5.66
C SER A 222 4.37 4.23 5.03
N CYS A 223 3.77 3.44 4.14
CA CYS A 223 2.40 3.66 3.66
C CYS A 223 1.34 2.99 4.55
N GLY A 224 1.78 2.21 5.54
CA GLY A 224 0.92 1.46 6.45
C GLY A 224 0.26 2.33 7.52
N ASN A 225 -0.43 1.67 8.43
CA ASN A 225 -1.06 2.36 9.56
C ASN A 225 0.01 2.77 10.57
N ARG A 226 0.19 4.07 10.82
CA ARG A 226 1.12 4.58 11.84
C ARG A 226 0.87 4.05 13.27
N HIS A 227 -0.34 3.59 13.55
CA HIS A 227 -0.71 3.00 14.85
C HIS A 227 -0.36 1.50 14.95
N ASN A 228 0.21 0.90 13.90
CA ASN A 228 0.78 -0.44 13.98
C ASN A 228 2.18 -0.35 14.58
N THR A 229 2.25 -0.49 15.90
CA THR A 229 3.46 -0.29 16.70
C THR A 229 4.09 -1.58 17.22
N GLY A 230 3.63 -2.73 16.74
CA GLY A 230 4.12 -4.05 17.13
C GLY A 230 3.50 -4.58 18.44
N ASP A 231 2.42 -3.98 18.93
CA ASP A 231 1.84 -4.30 20.24
C ASP A 231 1.49 -5.79 20.39
N ALA A 232 0.86 -6.38 19.36
CA ALA A 232 0.53 -7.81 19.36
C ALA A 232 1.77 -8.72 19.29
N ILE A 233 2.81 -8.29 18.58
CA ILE A 233 4.08 -9.02 18.53
C ILE A 233 4.70 -9.04 19.93
N ASN A 234 4.76 -7.87 20.58
CA ASN A 234 5.29 -7.75 21.94
C ASN A 234 4.47 -8.57 22.96
N MET A 235 3.13 -8.57 22.87
CA MET A 235 2.29 -9.42 23.72
C MET A 235 2.58 -10.91 23.53
N GLY A 236 2.81 -11.36 22.29
CA GLY A 236 3.20 -12.74 22.01
C GLY A 236 4.60 -13.07 22.58
N GLN A 237 5.58 -12.21 22.33
CA GLN A 237 6.94 -12.38 22.83
C GLN A 237 7.01 -12.39 24.37
N ALA A 238 6.16 -11.61 25.04
CA ALA A 238 6.06 -11.61 26.50
C ALA A 238 5.64 -12.98 27.07
N LEU A 239 4.96 -13.82 26.28
CA LEU A 239 4.61 -15.20 26.63
C LEU A 239 5.60 -16.24 26.06
N GLY A 240 6.75 -15.79 25.53
CA GLY A 240 7.76 -16.68 24.95
C GLY A 240 7.47 -17.14 23.52
N ALA A 241 6.51 -16.54 22.82
CA ALA A 241 6.26 -16.88 21.42
C ALA A 241 7.46 -16.54 20.53
N ALA A 242 7.81 -17.47 19.64
CA ALA A 242 8.83 -17.24 18.62
C ALA A 242 8.38 -16.17 17.62
N ILE A 243 9.35 -15.43 17.09
CA ILE A 243 9.19 -14.47 16.00
C ILE A 243 10.00 -14.93 14.80
N ASP A 244 9.54 -14.58 13.60
CA ASP A 244 10.20 -14.94 12.35
C ASP A 244 10.01 -13.82 11.32
N LEU A 245 10.90 -13.76 10.32
CA LEU A 245 10.89 -12.78 9.22
C LEU A 245 10.84 -11.30 9.65
N MET A 246 11.29 -10.99 10.87
CA MET A 246 11.24 -9.62 11.43
C MET A 246 12.16 -8.64 10.68
N SER A 247 13.16 -9.15 9.95
CA SER A 247 14.06 -8.34 9.12
C SER A 247 13.50 -8.00 7.75
N ASP A 248 12.27 -8.40 7.45
CA ASP A 248 11.63 -8.14 6.16
C ASP A 248 10.33 -7.34 6.31
N ALA A 249 9.86 -6.77 5.19
CA ALA A 249 8.61 -6.06 5.12
C ALA A 249 7.99 -6.20 3.72
N TRP A 250 6.72 -5.82 3.59
CA TRP A 250 6.14 -5.59 2.27
C TRP A 250 6.67 -4.27 1.70
N TRP A 251 7.87 -4.35 1.13
CA TRP A 251 8.62 -3.19 0.65
C TRP A 251 8.07 -2.65 -0.64
N GLY A 252 8.04 -1.33 -0.78
CA GLY A 252 7.97 -0.64 -2.06
C GLY A 252 8.67 0.72 -1.95
N PRO A 253 9.29 1.24 -3.03
CA PRO A 253 9.94 2.55 -2.98
C PRO A 253 8.87 3.58 -2.67
N THR A 254 9.11 4.43 -1.67
CA THR A 254 8.14 5.44 -1.25
C THR A 254 8.69 6.85 -1.41
N SER A 255 7.78 7.80 -1.47
CA SER A 255 8.09 9.21 -1.53
C SER A 255 7.28 9.97 -0.50
N VAL A 256 7.97 10.75 0.34
CA VAL A 256 7.37 11.60 1.37
C VAL A 256 6.94 12.91 0.72
N VAL A 257 5.63 13.10 0.59
CA VAL A 257 5.05 14.28 -0.06
C VAL A 257 4.82 15.39 0.99
N PRO A 258 5.37 16.60 0.80
CA PRO A 258 5.14 17.71 1.72
C PRO A 258 3.64 17.98 1.96
N GLY A 259 3.24 18.00 3.23
CA GLY A 259 1.85 18.25 3.65
C GLY A 259 0.91 17.04 3.55
N GLU A 260 1.43 15.86 3.23
CA GLU A 260 0.69 14.60 3.33
C GLU A 260 1.10 13.83 4.59
N ASP A 261 0.14 13.10 5.16
CA ASP A 261 0.28 12.41 6.44
C ASP A 261 0.88 11.00 6.34
N HIS A 262 0.93 10.45 5.12
CA HIS A 262 1.53 9.15 4.79
C HIS A 262 2.48 9.33 3.61
N ALA A 263 3.44 8.42 3.45
CA ALA A 263 4.21 8.34 2.21
C ALA A 263 3.38 7.75 1.06
N ARG A 264 3.75 8.08 -0.17
CA ARG A 264 3.21 7.45 -1.39
C ARG A 264 4.10 6.32 -1.85
N MET A 265 3.55 5.16 -2.14
CA MET A 265 4.30 4.06 -2.73
C MET A 265 4.36 4.21 -4.26
N LEU A 266 5.56 4.14 -4.83
CA LEU A 266 5.76 4.10 -6.28
C LEU A 266 5.52 2.67 -6.77
N VAL A 267 4.28 2.39 -7.18
CA VAL A 267 3.88 1.06 -7.67
C VAL A 267 4.03 1.01 -9.19
N ILE A 268 3.31 1.89 -9.89
CA ILE A 268 3.20 1.84 -11.34
C ILE A 268 4.13 2.87 -11.98
N GLU A 269 4.21 4.08 -11.41
CA GLU A 269 4.94 5.22 -11.99
C GLU A 269 6.41 4.90 -12.29
N LYS A 270 7.08 4.17 -11.40
CA LYS A 270 8.47 3.73 -11.60
C LYS A 270 8.64 2.80 -12.80
N SER A 271 7.58 2.12 -13.22
CA SER A 271 7.62 1.11 -14.28
C SER A 271 7.21 1.70 -15.64
N LEU A 272 6.85 3.00 -15.69
CA LEU A 272 6.42 3.67 -16.91
C LEU A 272 7.63 4.07 -17.76
N PRO A 273 7.52 3.98 -19.10
CA PRO A 273 8.65 4.21 -20.00
C PRO A 273 9.07 5.68 -20.00
N GLY A 274 10.38 5.92 -20.12
CA GLY A 274 10.97 7.27 -20.14
C GLY A 274 11.33 7.82 -18.75
N SER A 275 11.47 6.94 -17.75
CA SER A 275 12.00 7.28 -16.43
C SER A 275 13.09 6.31 -15.99
N ILE A 276 14.01 6.78 -15.14
CA ILE A 276 15.08 5.99 -14.53
C ILE A 276 15.17 6.26 -13.04
N LEU A 277 15.60 5.27 -12.25
CA LEU A 277 15.95 5.43 -10.84
C LEU A 277 17.46 5.51 -10.69
N VAL A 278 17.95 6.62 -10.16
CA VAL A 278 19.38 6.85 -9.93
C VAL A 278 19.68 7.07 -8.46
N ASN A 279 20.88 6.66 -8.04
CA ASN A 279 21.43 6.93 -6.72
C ASN A 279 22.06 8.33 -6.64
N LYS A 280 22.70 8.66 -5.52
CA LYS A 280 23.42 9.93 -5.33
C LYS A 280 24.62 10.12 -6.28
N ALA A 281 25.21 9.04 -6.79
CA ALA A 281 26.25 9.09 -7.81
C ALA A 281 25.69 9.22 -9.24
N GLY A 282 24.39 9.43 -9.41
CA GLY A 282 23.74 9.50 -10.73
C GLY A 282 23.64 8.16 -11.45
N GLU A 283 24.01 7.06 -10.80
CA GLU A 283 24.06 5.73 -11.40
C GLU A 283 22.73 4.99 -11.24
N ARG A 284 22.29 4.32 -12.30
CA ARG A 284 21.20 3.34 -12.23
C ARG A 284 21.63 2.11 -11.44
N PHE A 285 20.74 1.63 -10.57
CA PHE A 285 21.06 0.52 -9.67
C PHE A 285 20.04 -0.63 -9.72
N VAL A 286 18.92 -0.47 -10.44
CA VAL A 286 17.88 -1.50 -10.54
C VAL A 286 17.12 -1.40 -11.87
N ASN A 287 16.45 -2.49 -12.27
CA ASN A 287 15.41 -2.43 -13.29
C ASN A 287 14.16 -1.78 -12.68
N GLU A 288 13.80 -0.59 -13.15
CA GLU A 288 12.70 0.21 -12.60
C GLU A 288 11.33 -0.47 -12.76
N ALA A 289 11.19 -1.36 -13.75
CA ALA A 289 10.00 -2.19 -13.98
C ALA A 289 9.96 -3.48 -13.16
N ALA A 290 10.98 -3.77 -12.34
CA ALA A 290 10.97 -4.92 -11.43
C ALA A 290 9.85 -4.80 -10.37
N PRO A 291 9.46 -5.89 -9.70
CA PRO A 291 8.57 -5.84 -8.54
C PRO A 291 9.06 -4.80 -7.52
N TYR A 292 8.11 -4.09 -6.90
CA TYR A 292 8.44 -2.97 -6.00
C TYR A 292 9.23 -3.41 -4.75
N ILE A 293 9.09 -4.68 -4.33
CA ILE A 293 9.93 -5.31 -3.30
C ILE A 293 11.40 -5.38 -3.74
N ASP A 294 11.65 -5.90 -4.94
CA ASP A 294 13.01 -6.02 -5.50
C ASP A 294 13.70 -4.67 -5.65
N VAL A 295 12.93 -3.61 -5.93
CA VAL A 295 13.47 -2.24 -6.01
C VAL A 295 14.05 -1.80 -4.67
N VAL A 296 13.32 -1.99 -3.57
CA VAL A 296 13.81 -1.62 -2.23
C VAL A 296 14.93 -2.55 -1.76
N ASN A 297 14.84 -3.83 -2.06
CA ASN A 297 15.93 -4.77 -1.79
C ASN A 297 17.22 -4.34 -2.51
N ALA A 298 17.12 -3.90 -3.77
CA ALA A 298 18.25 -3.33 -4.51
C ALA A 298 18.72 -1.99 -3.92
N MET A 299 17.80 -1.14 -3.44
CA MET A 299 18.17 0.11 -2.74
C MET A 299 19.05 -0.21 -1.53
N HIS A 300 18.64 -1.12 -0.65
CA HIS A 300 19.44 -1.48 0.53
C HIS A 300 20.73 -2.21 0.15
N ALA A 301 20.67 -3.20 -0.74
CA ALA A 301 21.84 -4.00 -1.13
C ALA A 301 22.95 -3.18 -1.80
N LYS A 302 22.59 -2.09 -2.50
CA LYS A 302 23.53 -1.21 -3.20
C LYS A 302 23.79 0.11 -2.46
N ASN A 303 23.15 0.33 -1.32
CA ASN A 303 23.36 1.53 -0.52
C ASN A 303 24.74 1.50 0.14
N SER A 304 25.56 2.50 -0.17
CA SER A 304 26.89 2.68 0.42
C SER A 304 27.11 4.16 0.78
N PRO A 305 28.03 4.50 1.70
CA PRO A 305 28.39 5.89 1.97
C PRO A 305 28.85 6.66 0.72
N GLU A 306 29.54 5.99 -0.20
CA GLU A 306 30.05 6.56 -1.44
C GLU A 306 28.95 6.71 -2.50
N LYS A 307 28.01 5.75 -2.55
CA LYS A 307 26.89 5.74 -3.50
C LYS A 307 25.55 5.51 -2.78
N PRO A 308 25.06 6.49 -1.99
CA PRO A 308 23.80 6.33 -1.29
C PRO A 308 22.63 6.08 -2.25
N CYS A 309 21.88 5.02 -2.00
CA CYS A 309 20.65 4.66 -2.71
C CYS A 309 19.38 5.01 -1.92
N VAL A 310 19.54 5.58 -0.72
CA VAL A 310 18.45 6.13 0.09
C VAL A 310 18.84 7.56 0.52
N PRO A 311 18.24 8.61 -0.06
CA PRO A 311 17.20 8.57 -1.09
C PRO A 311 17.73 8.16 -2.47
N ALA A 312 16.82 7.63 -3.30
CA ALA A 312 16.99 7.51 -4.75
C ALA A 312 16.13 8.55 -5.47
N TYR A 313 16.47 8.86 -6.73
CA TYR A 313 15.79 9.85 -7.54
C TYR A 313 15.16 9.22 -8.77
N LEU A 314 13.84 9.42 -8.95
CA LEU A 314 13.16 9.10 -10.19
C LEU A 314 13.33 10.28 -11.15
N VAL A 315 14.13 10.08 -12.21
CA VAL A 315 14.43 11.10 -13.22
C VAL A 315 13.64 10.79 -14.49
N PHE A 316 13.04 11.82 -15.08
CA PHE A 316 12.24 11.72 -16.30
C PHE A 316 12.21 13.04 -17.06
N ASP A 317 11.83 12.99 -18.34
CA ASP A 317 11.82 14.15 -19.24
C ASP A 317 10.43 14.80 -19.39
N ALA A 318 10.35 15.83 -20.24
CA ALA A 318 9.09 16.50 -20.56
C ALA A 318 8.07 15.57 -21.26
N THR A 319 8.54 14.56 -22.00
CA THR A 319 7.68 13.57 -22.67
C THR A 319 6.95 12.71 -21.65
N PHE A 320 7.68 12.16 -20.68
CA PHE A 320 7.12 11.43 -19.55
C PHE A 320 6.14 12.31 -18.77
N ARG A 321 6.57 13.51 -18.39
CA ARG A 321 5.78 14.48 -17.62
C ARG A 321 4.44 14.83 -18.28
N LYS A 322 4.40 14.86 -19.62
CA LYS A 322 3.19 15.11 -20.42
C LYS A 322 2.26 13.91 -20.49
N ARG A 323 2.79 12.69 -20.46
CA ARG A 323 2.05 11.44 -20.70
C ARG A 323 1.58 10.75 -19.43
N TYR A 324 2.29 10.91 -18.32
CA TYR A 324 2.10 10.07 -17.14
C TYR A 324 1.97 10.91 -15.85
N PRO A 325 1.16 10.44 -14.88
CA PRO A 325 1.23 10.93 -13.51
C PRO A 325 2.48 10.39 -12.81
N CYS A 326 2.97 11.10 -11.80
CA CYS A 326 4.13 10.70 -11.01
C CYS A 326 3.97 11.16 -9.56
N GLY A 327 3.85 10.21 -8.62
CA GLY A 327 3.60 10.50 -7.21
C GLY A 327 2.35 11.38 -7.01
N PRO A 328 2.46 12.58 -6.40
CA PRO A 328 1.33 13.48 -6.20
C PRO A 328 0.97 14.33 -7.44
N ILE A 329 1.69 14.19 -8.56
CA ILE A 329 1.59 15.07 -9.72
C ILE A 329 0.80 14.39 -10.83
N LEU A 330 -0.26 15.05 -11.32
CA LEU A 330 -0.97 14.61 -12.52
C LEU A 330 -0.18 14.97 -13.78
N GLN A 331 -0.39 14.26 -14.88
CA GLN A 331 0.20 14.56 -16.19
C GLN A 331 0.00 16.02 -16.62
N ALA A 332 0.96 16.58 -17.37
CA ALA A 332 1.05 18.02 -17.59
C ALA A 332 -0.16 18.62 -18.31
N SER A 333 -0.85 17.83 -19.14
CA SER A 333 -2.08 18.26 -19.83
C SER A 333 -3.26 18.48 -18.88
N GLN A 334 -3.22 17.91 -17.67
CA GLN A 334 -4.25 18.09 -16.64
C GLN A 334 -3.79 19.03 -15.54
N GLN A 335 -2.50 18.99 -15.19
CA GLN A 335 -1.91 19.84 -14.17
C GLN A 335 -0.57 20.38 -14.68
N PRO A 336 -0.56 21.55 -15.33
CA PRO A 336 0.68 22.20 -15.74
C PRO A 336 1.57 22.55 -14.54
N ASP A 337 2.88 22.69 -14.77
CA ASP A 337 3.85 22.93 -13.70
C ASP A 337 3.55 24.21 -12.88
N TRP A 338 3.03 25.27 -13.51
CA TRP A 338 2.68 26.51 -12.82
C TRP A 338 1.57 26.30 -11.76
N ALA A 339 0.65 25.35 -12.02
CA ALA A 339 -0.48 25.00 -11.15
C ALA A 339 -0.10 24.05 -10.01
N LEU A 340 1.16 23.58 -9.97
CA LEU A 340 1.65 22.76 -8.86
C LEU A 340 1.72 23.61 -7.57
N PRO A 341 1.36 23.03 -6.41
CA PRO A 341 1.59 23.66 -5.10
C PRO A 341 3.04 24.10 -4.91
N GLY A 342 3.24 25.24 -4.24
CA GLY A 342 4.57 25.80 -3.97
C GLY A 342 5.51 24.81 -3.28
N ALA A 343 4.99 24.07 -2.29
CA ALA A 343 5.76 23.05 -1.57
C ALA A 343 6.30 21.94 -2.50
N LEU A 344 5.52 21.53 -3.51
CA LEU A 344 5.98 20.54 -4.49
C LEU A 344 7.06 21.13 -5.42
N LYS A 345 6.89 22.37 -5.87
CA LYS A 345 7.85 23.05 -6.76
C LYS A 345 9.18 23.36 -6.10
N GLN A 346 9.17 23.68 -4.80
CA GLN A 346 10.36 24.12 -4.08
C GLN A 346 11.14 22.94 -3.49
N GLY A 347 10.46 21.95 -2.92
CA GLY A 347 11.10 20.89 -2.14
C GLY A 347 11.11 19.51 -2.82
N TYR A 348 10.06 19.17 -3.57
CA TYR A 348 9.80 17.80 -4.00
C TYR A 348 10.25 17.51 -5.44
N LEU A 349 9.77 18.30 -6.41
CA LEU A 349 10.12 18.18 -7.82
C LEU A 349 11.20 19.22 -8.16
N LYS A 350 12.35 18.76 -8.64
CA LYS A 350 13.37 19.64 -9.22
C LYS A 350 13.34 19.54 -10.75
N LYS A 351 13.56 20.67 -11.40
CA LYS A 351 13.57 20.81 -12.87
C LYS A 351 14.77 21.67 -13.27
N ALA A 352 15.40 21.32 -14.39
CA ALA A 352 16.41 22.11 -15.08
C ALA A 352 16.33 21.85 -16.58
N ASP A 353 16.97 22.70 -17.38
CA ASP A 353 16.98 22.57 -18.85
C ASP A 353 18.10 21.63 -19.34
N THR A 354 19.05 21.27 -18.46
CA THR A 354 20.14 20.33 -18.74
C THR A 354 20.31 19.31 -17.61
N LEU A 355 20.98 18.18 -17.90
CA LEU A 355 21.23 17.14 -16.89
C LEU A 355 22.19 17.62 -15.81
N GLU A 356 23.20 18.40 -16.17
CA GLU A 356 24.15 19.04 -15.25
C GLU A 356 23.41 19.99 -14.30
N GLY A 357 22.51 20.81 -14.84
CA GLY A 357 21.68 21.72 -14.04
C GLY A 357 20.71 20.97 -13.12
N LEU A 358 20.20 19.82 -13.55
CA LEU A 358 19.35 18.96 -12.74
C LEU A 358 20.16 18.30 -11.62
N ALA A 359 21.33 17.77 -11.95
CA ALA A 359 22.25 17.13 -11.03
C ALA A 359 22.67 18.09 -9.90
N ALA A 360 23.04 19.32 -10.25
CA ALA A 360 23.35 20.38 -9.28
C ALA A 360 22.18 20.68 -8.32
N ARG A 361 20.94 20.69 -8.83
CA ARG A 361 19.73 20.95 -8.00
C ARG A 361 19.34 19.77 -7.09
N LEU A 362 19.68 18.55 -7.49
CA LEU A 362 19.42 17.33 -6.71
C LEU A 362 20.58 16.96 -5.76
N GLY A 363 21.75 17.57 -5.98
CA GLY A 363 23.00 17.19 -5.32
C GLY A 363 23.36 15.75 -5.64
N ILE A 364 23.41 15.42 -6.94
CA ILE A 364 23.91 14.14 -7.48
C ILE A 364 25.05 14.40 -8.47
N GLU A 365 25.86 13.38 -8.74
CA GLU A 365 26.98 13.48 -9.69
C GLU A 365 26.47 13.61 -11.14
N ALA A 366 26.87 14.69 -11.82
CA ALA A 366 26.39 15.02 -13.17
C ALA A 366 26.85 13.99 -14.22
N THR A 367 28.12 13.62 -14.21
CA THR A 367 28.70 12.64 -15.15
C THR A 367 27.99 11.29 -15.08
N GLY A 368 27.72 10.80 -13.87
CA GLY A 368 27.01 9.53 -13.69
C GLY A 368 25.57 9.58 -14.19
N LEU A 369 24.89 10.72 -13.99
CA LEU A 369 23.53 10.93 -14.52
C LEU A 369 23.53 10.96 -16.06
N GLU A 370 24.45 11.70 -16.67
CA GLU A 370 24.57 11.78 -18.14
C GLU A 370 24.84 10.41 -18.76
N GLU A 371 25.75 9.63 -18.17
CA GLU A 371 26.04 8.27 -18.62
C GLU A 371 24.83 7.36 -18.49
N SER A 372 24.12 7.44 -17.36
CA SER A 372 22.89 6.67 -17.13
C SER A 372 21.79 6.99 -18.13
N VAL A 373 21.62 8.27 -18.49
CA VAL A 373 20.65 8.71 -19.51
C VAL A 373 21.10 8.31 -20.91
N ARG A 374 22.40 8.41 -21.22
CA ARG A 374 22.94 7.99 -22.52
C ARG A 374 22.77 6.49 -22.75
N ASN A 375 22.93 5.67 -21.72
CA ASN A 375 22.87 4.21 -21.86
C ASN A 375 21.45 3.64 -22.08
N ILE A 376 20.40 4.44 -21.86
CA ILE A 376 19.00 4.01 -22.04
C ILE A 376 18.35 4.57 -23.31
N ASN A 377 18.92 5.62 -23.89
CA ASN A 377 18.49 6.24 -25.15
C ASN A 377 19.23 5.62 -26.34
#